data_AF-A0A2A3IW10-F1
#
_entry.id   AF-A0A2A3IW10-F1
#
_cell.length_a   1.000
_cell.length_b   1.000
_cell.length_c   1.000
_cell.angle_alpha   90.00
_cell.angle_beta   90.00
_cell.angle_gamma   90.00
#
_symmetry.space_group_name_H-M   'P 1'
#
loop_
_entity.id
_entity.type
_entity.pdbx_description
1 polymer ?
#
loop_
_entity_poly.entity_id
_entity_poly.type
_entity_poly.pdbx_seq_one_letter_code
_entity_poly.pdbx_strand_id
1 'polypeptide(L)'
;MAGIGTRALRQLEKGCVQGAARSGVVRAAGGGGAYCKWLELGGPGTWMVETEGLSQADRAYEQLVTNGVPSGISYKVPAAWRKFGYVKFDGYQNGTLIDAKNQALTDSMFTAEGKLQKWVTSPLKQATDQARATGDVPITWYVSDERAATAFKYMMADNDIKGITVIFRRGPA
;
A
#
# COMPACT_ATOMS: atom_id res chain seq x y z
N MET A 1 -17.28 -16.50 16.27
CA MET A 1 -16.42 -17.41 15.48
C MET A 1 -15.45 -16.58 14.64
N ALA A 2 -14.14 -16.74 14.82
CA ALA A 2 -13.19 -16.01 13.99
C ALA A 2 -13.07 -16.65 12.59
N GLY A 3 -13.30 -15.85 11.55
CA GLY A 3 -13.20 -16.27 10.16
C GLY A 3 -11.79 -16.76 9.80
N ILE A 4 -11.69 -17.52 8.71
CA ILE A 4 -10.44 -18.16 8.25
C ILE A 4 -9.32 -17.11 8.07
N GLY A 5 -9.65 -15.93 7.54
CA GLY A 5 -8.69 -14.81 7.41
C GLY A 5 -8.11 -14.33 8.75
N THR A 6 -8.92 -14.25 9.81
CA THR A 6 -8.46 -13.87 11.16
C THR A 6 -7.59 -14.95 11.80
N ARG A 7 -7.67 -16.21 11.35
CA ARG A 7 -6.76 -17.29 11.83
C ARG A 7 -5.42 -17.24 11.11
N ALA A 8 -5.43 -17.01 9.79
CA ALA A 8 -4.21 -16.85 9.00
C ALA A 8 -3.39 -15.63 9.45
N LEU A 9 -4.04 -14.49 9.68
CA LEU A 9 -3.39 -13.29 10.22
C LEU A 9 -2.82 -13.52 11.62
N ARG A 10 -3.56 -14.21 12.50
CA ARG A 10 -3.04 -14.62 13.81
C ARG A 10 -1.87 -15.60 13.73
N GLN A 11 -1.80 -16.43 12.69
CA GLN A 11 -0.64 -17.31 12.48
C GLN A 11 0.57 -16.54 11.97
N LEU A 12 0.38 -15.54 11.09
CA LEU A 12 1.42 -14.61 10.68
C LEU A 12 1.94 -13.77 11.85
N GLU A 13 1.04 -13.26 12.70
CA GLU A 13 1.35 -12.61 13.97
C GLU A 13 2.22 -13.51 14.87
N LYS A 14 1.78 -14.76 15.10
CA LYS A 14 2.54 -15.73 15.92
C LYS A 14 3.91 -16.05 15.32
N GLY A 15 4.02 -16.13 13.99
CA GLY A 15 5.29 -16.34 13.29
C GLY A 15 6.27 -15.18 13.49
N CYS A 16 5.79 -13.94 13.47
CA CYS A 16 6.64 -12.77 13.71
C CYS A 16 7.17 -12.69 15.16
N VAL A 17 6.36 -13.05 16.15
CA VAL A 17 6.77 -13.09 17.57
C VAL A 17 7.89 -14.12 17.80
N GLN A 18 7.91 -15.23 17.06
CA GLN A 18 8.94 -16.27 17.21
C GLN A 18 10.29 -15.91 16.57
N GLY A 19 10.32 -14.98 15.61
CA GLY A 19 11.56 -14.48 14.99
C GLY A 19 12.37 -13.55 15.91
N ALA A 20 11.68 -12.76 16.74
CA ALA A 20 12.30 -11.83 17.68
C ALA A 20 12.91 -12.51 18.92
N ALA A 21 12.37 -13.66 19.33
CA ALA A 21 12.74 -14.34 20.57
C ALA A 21 14.03 -15.19 20.49
N ARG A 22 14.71 -15.24 19.32
CA ARG A 22 15.93 -16.06 19.13
C ARG A 22 17.25 -15.33 19.36
N SER A 23 17.24 -14.05 19.69
CA SER A 23 18.44 -13.34 20.19
C SER A 23 18.27 -13.08 21.68
N GLY A 24 18.81 -13.99 22.50
CA GLY A 24 18.83 -13.80 23.94
C GLY A 24 19.70 -12.63 24.34
N VAL A 25 19.08 -11.51 24.75
CA VAL A 25 19.58 -10.57 25.76
C VAL A 25 18.35 -9.90 26.41
N VAL A 26 18.25 -9.98 27.73
CA VAL A 26 17.25 -9.26 28.53
C VAL A 26 17.72 -7.83 28.74
N ARG A 27 16.83 -6.84 28.51
CA ARG A 27 16.73 -5.64 29.36
C ARG A 27 15.39 -4.92 29.16
N ALA A 28 14.78 -4.57 30.29
CA ALA A 28 13.53 -3.83 30.37
C ALA A 28 13.75 -2.32 30.23
N ALA A 29 12.74 -1.66 29.64
CA ALA A 29 12.25 -0.28 29.83
C ALA A 29 11.87 0.33 28.47
N GLY A 30 10.57 0.53 28.24
CA GLY A 30 9.99 1.41 27.22
C GLY A 30 10.45 1.22 25.76
N GLY A 31 9.61 0.58 24.94
CA GLY A 31 9.71 0.67 23.48
C GLY A 31 9.72 -0.68 22.77
N GLY A 32 8.68 -0.90 21.95
CA GLY A 32 8.67 -1.75 20.75
C GLY A 32 9.37 -3.10 20.83
N GLY A 33 8.75 -4.09 21.49
CA GLY A 33 9.06 -5.49 21.18
C GLY A 33 8.80 -5.76 19.69
N ALA A 34 9.67 -6.50 19.02
CA ALA A 34 9.64 -6.72 17.57
C ALA A 34 8.39 -7.51 17.11
N TYR A 35 7.28 -6.79 16.95
CA TYR A 35 6.17 -7.17 16.08
C TYR A 35 6.66 -7.13 14.61
N CYS A 36 5.95 -7.80 13.69
CA CYS A 36 6.28 -7.62 12.26
C CYS A 36 6.31 -6.11 11.99
N LYS A 37 7.43 -5.57 11.50
CA LYS A 37 7.58 -4.12 11.28
C LYS A 37 6.44 -3.54 10.45
N TRP A 38 5.84 -4.37 9.59
CA TRP A 38 4.75 -3.97 8.72
C TRP A 38 3.37 -3.94 9.38
N LEU A 39 3.17 -4.67 10.48
CA LEU A 39 1.85 -4.98 11.03
C LEU A 39 1.43 -3.92 12.06
N GLU A 40 0.51 -3.06 11.64
CA GLU A 40 -0.27 -2.21 12.52
C GLU A 40 -1.72 -2.70 12.57
N LEU A 41 -2.25 -2.90 13.78
CA LEU A 41 -3.64 -3.26 13.99
C LEU A 41 -4.47 -2.01 14.27
N GLY A 42 -5.74 -2.02 13.86
CA GLY A 42 -6.63 -0.85 13.95
C GLY A 42 -6.62 -0.05 12.66
N GLY A 43 -6.96 1.24 12.76
CA GLY A 43 -7.13 2.13 11.59
C GLY A 43 -8.50 2.01 10.91
N PRO A 44 -8.67 2.62 9.73
CA PRO A 44 -9.97 2.68 9.02
C PRO A 44 -10.37 1.37 8.32
N GLY A 45 -9.53 0.34 8.37
CA GLY A 45 -9.72 -0.90 7.62
C GLY A 45 -9.19 -2.13 8.32
N THR A 46 -9.01 -3.19 7.54
CA THR A 46 -8.55 -4.49 8.04
C THR A 46 -7.62 -5.17 7.04
N TRP A 47 -6.56 -5.81 7.53
CA TRP A 47 -5.72 -6.71 6.74
C TRP A 47 -6.54 -7.90 6.24
N MET A 48 -6.39 -8.26 4.97
CA MET A 48 -7.06 -9.39 4.34
C MET A 48 -6.17 -10.05 3.30
N VAL A 49 -6.43 -11.32 3.03
CA VAL A 49 -5.75 -12.07 1.95
C VAL A 49 -6.22 -11.55 0.59
N GLU A 50 -5.30 -11.50 -0.36
CA GLU A 50 -5.50 -11.21 -1.77
C GLU A 50 -5.24 -12.45 -2.62
N THR A 51 -6.00 -12.58 -3.70
CA THR A 51 -5.87 -13.66 -4.68
C THR A 51 -5.31 -13.18 -6.01
N GLU A 52 -5.08 -11.87 -6.16
CA GLU A 52 -4.51 -11.26 -7.36
C GLU A 52 -3.00 -11.51 -7.43
N GLY A 53 -2.50 -11.76 -8.64
CA GLY A 53 -1.08 -12.00 -8.90
C GLY A 53 -0.35 -10.70 -9.23
N LEU A 54 0.73 -10.42 -8.52
CA LEU A 54 1.68 -9.36 -8.83
C LEU A 54 2.91 -9.92 -9.56
N SER A 55 3.59 -9.11 -10.37
CA SER A 55 4.92 -9.48 -10.89
C SER A 55 5.94 -9.54 -9.75
N GLN A 56 7.08 -10.21 -9.95
CA GLN A 56 8.12 -10.28 -8.91
C GLN A 56 8.67 -8.90 -8.56
N ALA A 57 8.84 -8.02 -9.56
CA ALA A 57 9.32 -6.66 -9.35
C ALA A 57 8.34 -5.83 -8.53
N ASP A 58 7.03 -5.92 -8.83
CA ASP A 58 6.00 -5.19 -8.09
C ASP A 58 5.92 -5.66 -6.64
N ARG A 59 5.99 -6.98 -6.39
CA ARG A 59 6.03 -7.52 -5.03
C ARG A 59 7.23 -7.02 -4.24
N ALA A 60 8.40 -6.98 -4.86
CA ALA A 60 9.62 -6.51 -4.20
C ALA A 60 9.50 -5.01 -3.85
N TYR A 61 8.94 -4.21 -4.75
CA TYR A 61 8.71 -2.80 -4.50
C TYR A 61 7.65 -2.57 -3.41
N GLU A 62 6.53 -3.28 -3.48
CA GLU A 62 5.47 -3.23 -2.46
C GLU A 62 6.02 -3.54 -1.07
N GLN A 63 6.77 -4.64 -0.93
CA GLN A 63 7.42 -5.02 0.32
C GLN A 63 8.39 -3.95 0.83
N LEU A 64 9.18 -3.34 -0.06
CA LEU A 64 10.09 -2.27 0.31
C LEU A 64 9.34 -1.08 0.92
N VAL A 65 8.27 -0.63 0.26
CA VAL A 65 7.58 0.61 0.65
C VAL A 65 6.65 0.43 1.83
N THR A 66 6.15 -0.79 2.02
CA THR A 66 5.26 -1.19 3.13
C THR A 66 6.01 -1.84 4.28
N ASN A 67 7.33 -1.67 4.40
CA ASN A 67 8.14 -2.27 5.49
C ASN A 67 7.97 -3.80 5.64
N GLY A 68 7.67 -4.49 4.54
CA GLY A 68 7.66 -5.96 4.45
C GLY A 68 6.29 -6.61 4.54
N VAL A 69 5.20 -5.96 4.10
CA VAL A 69 3.89 -6.64 3.97
C VAL A 69 4.06 -7.89 3.07
N PRO A 70 3.68 -9.09 3.53
CA PRO A 70 3.80 -10.30 2.74
C PRO A 70 2.94 -10.24 1.48
N SER A 71 3.44 -10.84 0.39
CA SER A 71 2.68 -10.98 -0.86
C SER A 71 1.33 -11.67 -0.61
N GLY A 72 0.28 -11.18 -1.24
CA GLY A 72 -1.06 -11.73 -1.09
C GLY A 72 -1.78 -11.26 0.17
N ILE A 73 -1.35 -10.15 0.76
CA ILE A 73 -2.02 -9.48 1.88
C ILE A 73 -2.18 -8.02 1.51
N SER A 74 -3.36 -7.46 1.71
CA SER A 74 -3.64 -6.03 1.53
C SER A 74 -4.42 -5.50 2.72
N TYR A 75 -4.36 -4.19 2.92
CA TYR A 75 -5.20 -3.49 3.87
C TYR A 75 -6.45 -2.95 3.15
N LYS A 76 -7.64 -3.32 3.64
CA LYS A 76 -8.92 -3.00 2.98
C LYS A 76 -9.73 -2.05 3.83
N VAL A 77 -10.04 -0.89 3.26
CA VAL A 77 -10.90 0.13 3.88
C VAL A 77 -12.32 -0.03 3.35
N PRO A 78 -13.36 -0.08 4.20
CA PRO A 78 -14.74 -0.21 3.77
C PRO A 78 -15.16 0.90 2.80
N ALA A 79 -15.86 0.51 1.73
CA ALA A 79 -16.38 1.39 0.70
C ALA A 79 -17.63 0.76 0.11
N ALA A 80 -18.78 0.94 0.78
CA ALA A 80 -20.03 0.24 0.46
C ALA A 80 -20.55 0.47 -0.98
N TRP A 81 -20.13 1.57 -1.63
CA TRP A 81 -20.46 1.88 -3.03
C TRP A 81 -19.61 1.11 -4.06
N ARG A 82 -18.57 0.39 -3.63
CA ARG A 82 -17.75 -0.46 -4.51
C ARG A 82 -18.35 -1.85 -4.58
N LYS A 83 -18.22 -2.51 -5.73
CA LYS A 83 -18.69 -3.90 -5.96
C LYS A 83 -18.28 -4.89 -4.87
N PHE A 84 -17.05 -4.76 -4.37
CA PHE A 84 -16.51 -5.64 -3.33
C PHE A 84 -16.67 -5.08 -1.91
N GLY A 85 -17.26 -3.89 -1.75
CA GLY A 85 -17.48 -3.26 -0.45
C GLY A 85 -16.24 -2.64 0.20
N TYR A 86 -15.12 -2.53 -0.52
CA TYR A 86 -13.88 -1.94 -0.02
C TYR A 86 -13.00 -1.33 -1.13
N VAL A 87 -12.07 -0.48 -0.73
CA VAL A 87 -10.87 -0.11 -1.50
C VAL A 87 -9.65 -0.78 -0.87
N LYS A 88 -8.63 -1.05 -1.69
CA LYS A 88 -7.40 -1.72 -1.27
C LYS A 88 -6.28 -0.71 -1.08
N PHE A 89 -5.38 -1.03 -0.16
CA PHE A 89 -4.08 -0.40 0.04
C PHE A 89 -3.05 -1.51 0.28
N ASP A 90 -1.83 -1.27 -0.15
CA ASP A 90 -0.75 -2.24 -0.02
C ASP A 90 -0.20 -2.26 1.41
N GLY A 91 -0.35 -1.16 2.15
CA GLY A 91 -0.01 -1.12 3.56
C GLY A 91 -0.80 -0.11 4.39
N TYR A 92 -0.68 -0.23 5.71
CA TYR A 92 -1.18 0.73 6.69
C TYR A 92 -0.23 0.80 7.87
N GLN A 93 0.40 1.96 8.08
CA GLN A 93 1.45 2.18 9.09
C GLN A 93 1.49 3.62 9.58
N ASN A 94 1.70 3.79 10.87
CA ASN A 94 1.75 5.05 11.59
C ASN A 94 0.56 5.95 11.22
N GLY A 95 -0.66 5.38 11.20
CA GLY A 95 -1.85 6.11 10.81
C GLY A 95 -1.97 6.47 9.32
N THR A 96 -1.06 6.01 8.46
CA THR A 96 -1.02 6.34 7.03
C THR A 96 -1.30 5.11 6.17
N LEU A 97 -2.19 5.28 5.18
CA LEU A 97 -2.47 4.28 4.15
C LEU A 97 -1.42 4.38 3.03
N ILE A 98 -0.90 3.24 2.59
CA ILE A 98 0.25 3.16 1.69
C ILE A 98 -0.14 2.41 0.42
N ASP A 99 0.30 2.94 -0.73
CA ASP A 99 0.17 2.30 -2.04
C ASP A 99 1.51 2.36 -2.79
N ALA A 100 1.84 1.30 -3.50
CA ALA A 100 3.09 1.09 -4.20
C ALA A 100 2.85 1.16 -5.71
N LYS A 101 3.43 2.17 -6.38
CA LYS A 101 3.41 2.31 -7.84
C LYS A 101 4.78 2.00 -8.41
N ASN A 102 5.02 0.72 -8.70
CA ASN A 102 6.22 0.31 -9.41
C ASN A 102 6.08 0.55 -10.91
N GLN A 103 6.11 1.81 -11.33
CA GLN A 103 5.83 2.19 -12.71
C GLN A 103 6.85 3.22 -13.19
N ALA A 104 7.66 2.83 -14.17
CA ALA A 104 8.51 3.75 -14.92
C ALA A 104 7.67 4.52 -15.94
N LEU A 105 8.01 5.80 -16.16
CA LEU A 105 7.40 6.59 -17.22
C LEU A 105 8.04 6.23 -18.57
N THR A 106 7.27 5.60 -19.46
CA THR A 106 7.74 5.20 -20.81
C THR A 106 6.99 5.98 -21.89
N ASP A 107 7.59 6.15 -23.07
CA ASP A 107 6.93 6.87 -24.19
C ASP A 107 5.60 6.23 -24.61
N SER A 108 5.46 4.91 -24.42
CA SER A 108 4.21 4.17 -24.63
C SER A 108 3.06 4.58 -23.70
N MET A 109 3.34 5.35 -22.65
CA MET A 109 2.35 5.93 -21.75
C MET A 109 1.67 7.17 -22.35
N PHE A 110 2.17 7.67 -23.48
CA PHE A 110 1.60 8.83 -24.17
C PHE A 110 0.91 8.42 -25.47
N THR A 111 -0.11 9.17 -25.85
CA THR A 111 -0.67 9.15 -27.21
C THR A 111 0.26 9.91 -28.14
N ALA A 112 0.04 9.80 -29.46
CA ALA A 112 0.82 10.54 -30.44
C ALA A 112 0.72 12.08 -30.24
N GLU A 113 -0.36 12.54 -29.60
CA GLU A 113 -0.63 13.94 -29.27
C GLU A 113 -0.05 14.36 -27.91
N GLY A 114 0.76 13.51 -27.27
CA GLY A 114 1.43 13.81 -26.01
C GLY A 114 0.51 13.76 -24.78
N LYS A 115 -0.69 13.17 -24.88
CA LYS A 115 -1.60 12.96 -23.74
C LYS A 115 -1.32 11.62 -23.08
N LEU A 116 -1.57 11.48 -21.78
CA LEU A 116 -1.42 10.19 -21.13
C LEU A 116 -2.50 9.20 -21.60
N GLN A 117 -2.08 7.96 -21.86
CA GLN A 117 -2.94 6.87 -22.28
C GLN A 117 -3.99 6.54 -21.22
N LYS A 118 -5.17 6.08 -21.64
CA LYS A 118 -6.27 5.78 -20.71
C LYS A 118 -5.92 4.75 -19.64
N TRP A 119 -5.09 3.75 -19.95
CA TRP A 119 -4.64 2.79 -18.93
C TRP A 119 -3.73 3.43 -17.87
N VAL A 120 -3.03 4.51 -18.21
CA VAL A 120 -2.26 5.34 -17.24
C VAL A 120 -3.19 6.17 -16.35
N THR A 121 -4.44 6.41 -16.79
CA THR A 121 -5.46 7.05 -15.95
C THR A 121 -6.15 6.07 -14.99
N SER A 122 -5.92 4.76 -15.10
CA SER A 122 -6.44 3.76 -14.13
C SER A 122 -6.03 4.10 -12.67
N PRO A 123 -4.75 4.44 -12.41
CA PRO A 123 -4.33 5.04 -11.14
C PRO A 123 -5.21 6.21 -10.68
N LEU A 124 -5.65 7.13 -11.56
CA LEU A 124 -6.50 8.24 -11.12
C LEU A 124 -7.83 7.78 -10.58
N LYS A 125 -8.46 6.77 -11.21
CA LYS A 125 -9.68 6.18 -10.68
C LYS A 125 -9.43 5.56 -9.29
N GLN A 126 -8.31 4.87 -9.11
CA GLN A 126 -7.93 4.30 -7.82
C GLN A 126 -7.72 5.39 -6.77
N ALA A 127 -7.01 6.46 -7.13
CA ALA A 127 -6.78 7.62 -6.28
C ALA A 127 -8.10 8.27 -5.83
N THR A 128 -9.04 8.53 -6.76
CA THR A 128 -10.37 9.05 -6.42
C THR A 128 -11.15 8.13 -5.49
N ASP A 129 -11.17 6.81 -5.79
CA ASP A 129 -11.88 5.83 -4.95
C ASP A 129 -11.27 5.78 -3.53
N GLN A 130 -9.93 5.82 -3.43
CA GLN A 130 -9.20 5.80 -2.15
C GLN A 130 -9.44 7.08 -1.34
N ALA A 131 -9.30 8.26 -1.95
CA ALA A 131 -9.57 9.53 -1.28
C ALA A 131 -11.01 9.61 -0.75
N ARG A 132 -11.99 9.14 -1.54
CA ARG A 132 -13.39 9.08 -1.12
C ARG A 132 -13.63 8.13 0.06
N ALA A 133 -12.92 7.01 0.11
CA ALA A 133 -13.14 5.98 1.12
C ALA A 133 -12.52 6.28 2.49
N THR A 134 -11.57 7.22 2.56
CA THR A 134 -10.67 7.36 3.71
C THR A 134 -10.84 8.66 4.47
N GLY A 135 -11.51 9.65 3.89
CA GLY A 135 -11.76 10.94 4.53
C GLY A 135 -10.43 11.65 4.85
N ASP A 136 -10.21 11.93 6.13
CA ASP A 136 -9.02 12.65 6.60
C ASP A 136 -7.81 11.74 6.89
N VAL A 137 -7.94 10.42 6.71
CA VAL A 137 -6.81 9.50 6.93
C VAL A 137 -5.74 9.75 5.85
N PRO A 138 -4.48 10.03 6.23
CA PRO A 138 -3.41 10.27 5.27
C PRO A 138 -3.21 9.09 4.32
N ILE A 139 -3.11 9.39 3.02
CA ILE A 139 -2.70 8.43 1.99
C ILE A 139 -1.34 8.85 1.44
N THR A 140 -0.43 7.90 1.32
CA THR A 140 0.85 8.06 0.63
C THR A 140 0.99 7.05 -0.49
N TRP A 141 1.24 7.55 -1.70
CA TRP A 141 1.64 6.75 -2.84
C TRP A 141 3.15 6.85 -3.01
N TYR A 142 3.85 5.72 -2.87
CA TYR A 142 5.26 5.63 -3.22
C TYR A 142 5.40 5.19 -4.67
N VAL A 143 6.19 5.93 -5.44
CA VAL A 143 6.39 5.69 -6.87
C VAL A 143 7.86 5.40 -7.16
N SER A 144 8.14 4.33 -7.89
CA SER A 144 9.50 3.83 -8.09
C SER A 144 10.35 4.66 -9.06
N ASP A 145 9.69 5.50 -9.87
CA ASP A 145 10.29 6.41 -10.84
C ASP A 145 9.92 7.88 -10.55
N GLU A 146 10.90 8.76 -10.61
CA GLU A 146 10.75 10.17 -10.23
C GLU A 146 9.89 10.96 -11.22
N ARG A 147 10.02 10.64 -12.52
CA ARG A 147 9.21 11.28 -13.57
C ARG A 147 7.75 10.84 -13.45
N ALA A 148 7.51 9.56 -13.19
CA ALA A 148 6.17 9.04 -12.91
C ALA A 148 5.56 9.67 -11.66
N ALA A 149 6.33 9.81 -10.57
CA ALA A 149 5.86 10.49 -9.35
C ALA A 149 5.41 11.92 -9.65
N THR A 150 6.19 12.64 -10.44
CA THR A 150 5.87 14.00 -10.88
C THR A 150 4.63 14.04 -11.76
N ALA A 151 4.50 13.11 -12.71
CA ALA A 151 3.32 12.99 -13.55
C ALA A 151 2.05 12.70 -12.74
N PHE A 152 2.11 11.81 -11.74
CA PHE A 152 0.98 11.54 -10.84
C PHE A 152 0.55 12.79 -10.06
N LYS A 153 1.49 13.59 -9.56
CA LYS A 153 1.16 14.86 -8.89
C LYS A 153 0.37 15.80 -9.80
N TYR A 154 0.85 16.01 -11.03
CA TYR A 154 0.16 16.88 -11.99
C TYR A 154 -1.20 16.33 -12.37
N MET A 155 -1.29 15.03 -12.69
CA MET A 155 -2.58 14.43 -13.03
C MET A 155 -3.60 14.52 -11.89
N MET A 156 -3.18 14.29 -10.63
CA MET A 156 -4.07 14.43 -9.48
C MET A 156 -4.55 15.87 -9.33
N ALA A 157 -3.66 16.85 -9.50
CA ALA A 157 -4.01 18.28 -9.45
C ALA A 157 -5.01 18.66 -10.56
N ASP A 158 -4.76 18.23 -11.80
CA ASP A 158 -5.63 18.51 -12.96
C ASP A 158 -7.03 17.89 -12.82
N ASN A 159 -7.18 16.86 -11.97
CA ASN A 159 -8.44 16.17 -11.71
C ASN A 159 -9.05 16.51 -10.34
N ASP A 160 -8.54 17.54 -9.65
CA ASP A 160 -8.95 17.97 -8.30
C ASP A 160 -8.96 16.84 -7.25
N ILE A 161 -8.05 15.87 -7.39
CA ILE A 161 -7.89 14.77 -6.44
C ILE A 161 -6.98 15.25 -5.30
N LYS A 162 -7.54 15.31 -4.09
CA LYS A 162 -6.86 15.76 -2.86
C LYS A 162 -6.69 14.60 -1.88
N GLY A 163 -5.88 14.81 -0.84
CA GLY A 163 -5.69 13.85 0.26
C GLY A 163 -4.67 12.74 -0.01
N ILE A 164 -3.99 12.76 -1.15
CA ILE A 164 -2.94 11.79 -1.49
C ILE A 164 -1.60 12.49 -1.65
N THR A 165 -0.63 12.06 -0.84
CA THR A 165 0.75 12.50 -0.96
C THR A 165 1.51 11.55 -1.88
N VAL A 166 2.07 12.06 -2.98
CA VAL A 166 2.88 11.26 -3.90
C VAL A 166 4.37 11.48 -3.61
N ILE A 167 5.10 10.41 -3.34
CA ILE A 167 6.52 10.44 -2.97
C ILE A 167 7.30 9.56 -3.94
N PHE A 168 8.32 10.13 -4.58
CA PHE A 168 9.31 9.32 -5.28
C PHE A 168 10.14 8.54 -4.24
N ARG A 169 10.15 7.22 -4.37
CA ARG A 169 10.99 6.34 -3.58
C ARG A 169 11.56 5.28 -4.50
N ARG A 170 12.86 5.38 -4.77
CA ARG A 170 13.59 4.44 -5.62
C ARG A 170 13.34 3.00 -5.17
N GLY A 171 13.06 2.13 -6.15
CA GLY A 171 12.94 0.70 -5.91
C GLY A 171 14.27 0.03 -5.57
N PRO A 172 14.26 -1.28 -5.25
CA PRO A 172 15.50 -2.04 -5.12
C PRO A 172 16.24 -2.06 -6.47
N ALA A 173 17.57 -1.98 -6.41
CA ALA A 173 18.46 -2.09 -7.58
C ALA A 173 18.51 -3.53 -8.11
#